data_AF-A0A660SXA3-F1
#
_entry.id   AF-A0A660SXA3-F1
#
_cell.length_a   1.000
_cell.length_b   1.000
_cell.length_c   1.000
_cell.angle_alpha   90.00
_cell.angle_beta   90.00
_cell.angle_gamma   90.00
#
_symmetry.space_group_name_H-M   'P 1'
#
loop_
_entity.id
_entity.type
_entity.pdbx_description
1 polymer ?
#
loop_
_entity_poly.entity_id
_entity_poly.type
_entity_poly.pdbx_seq_one_letter_code
_entity_poly.pdbx_strand_id
1 'polypeptide(L)' 'MTSANLRAIPTGFLILFLALNTACSTKPKEPAEVYTRRVQADSLLIQGYNQTDILKFDPAWASFNQALNIYASL' A
#
# COMPACT_ATOMS: atom_id res chain seq x y z
N MET A 1 11.99 -13.99 35.04
CA MET A 1 11.19 -12.76 35.14
C MET A 1 12.09 -11.59 34.76
N THR A 2 12.06 -11.15 33.51
CA THR A 2 12.83 -9.98 33.03
C THR A 2 11.87 -8.82 32.84
N SER A 3 12.00 -7.81 33.68
CA SER A 3 11.22 -6.58 33.69
C SER A 3 11.42 -5.82 32.37
N ALA A 4 10.32 -5.56 31.68
CA ALA A 4 10.32 -4.67 30.52
C ALA A 4 10.57 -3.23 31.01
N ASN A 5 11.69 -2.63 30.59
CA ASN A 5 11.94 -1.21 30.74
C ASN A 5 10.99 -0.45 29.81
N LEU A 6 9.82 -0.06 30.32
CA LEU A 6 8.87 0.78 29.61
C LEU A 6 9.44 2.20 29.54
N ARG A 7 10.24 2.48 28.51
CA ARG A 7 10.74 3.83 28.23
C ARG A 7 9.55 4.71 27.84
N ALA A 8 9.29 5.75 28.63
CA ALA A 8 8.26 6.74 28.32
C ALA A 8 8.58 7.39 26.96
N ILE A 9 7.70 7.19 25.97
CA ILE A 9 7.81 7.85 24.68
C ILE A 9 7.53 9.34 24.92
N PRO A 10 8.45 10.26 24.58
CA PRO A 10 8.21 11.69 24.74
C PRO A 10 6.97 12.09 23.97
N THR A 11 6.07 12.86 24.61
CA THR A 11 4.84 13.36 23.98
C THR A 11 5.10 14.10 22.66
N GLY A 12 6.24 14.78 22.54
CA GLY A 12 6.67 15.41 21.30
C GLY A 12 6.91 14.43 20.14
N PHE A 13 7.41 13.22 20.41
CA PHE A 13 7.56 12.17 19.39
C PHE A 13 6.19 11.63 18.95
N LEU A 14 5.25 11.49 19.88
CA LEU A 14 3.86 11.11 19.59
C LEU A 14 3.16 12.15 18.72
N ILE A 15 3.34 13.44 18.99
CA ILE A 15 2.77 14.53 18.20
C ILE A 15 3.39 14.58 16.81
N LEU A 16 4.72 14.45 16.71
CA LEU A 16 5.42 14.38 15.42
C LEU A 16 4.96 13.18 14.59
N PHE A 17 4.83 12.01 15.22
CA PHE A 17 4.34 10.81 14.57
C PHE A 17 2.89 10.98 14.08
N LEU A 18 2.00 11.57 14.89
CA LEU A 18 0.63 11.89 14.47
C LEU A 18 0.61 12.87 13.29
N ALA A 19 1.42 13.93 13.34
CA ALA A 19 1.49 14.94 12.29
C ALA A 19 2.02 14.38 10.96
N LEU A 20 2.99 13.46 11.00
CA LEU A 20 3.53 12.79 9.81
C LEU A 20 2.49 11.87 9.15
N ASN A 21 1.65 11.21 9.96
CA ASN A 21 0.57 10.37 9.43
C ASN A 21 -0.60 11.19 8.87
N THR A 22 -0.87 12.40 9.40
CA THR A 22 -1.94 13.28 8.88
C THR A 22 -1.52 14.14 7.69
N ALA A 23 -0.23 14.34 7.46
CA ALA A 23 0.29 15.06 6.29
C ALA A 23 0.19 14.27 4.97
N CYS A 24 -0.09 12.97 5.03
CA CYS A 24 -0.47 12.19 3.86
C CYS A 24 -1.90 12.59 3.47
N SER A 25 -2.02 13.60 2.58
CA SER A 25 -3.30 14.05 2.07
C SER A 25 -4.04 12.87 1.43
N THR A 26 -5.08 12.38 2.10
CA THR A 26 -5.89 11.23 1.67
C THR A 26 -6.86 11.56 0.54
N LYS A 27 -6.88 12.81 0.07
CA LYS A 27 -7.71 13.17 -1.07
C LYS A 27 -6.98 12.80 -2.35
N PRO A 28 -7.52 11.86 -3.15
CA PRO A 28 -6.97 11.62 -4.46
C PRO A 28 -6.99 12.93 -5.25
N LYS A 29 -5.82 13.31 -5.79
CA LYS A 29 -5.73 14.41 -6.78
C LYS A 29 -6.46 14.07 -8.08
N GLU A 30 -6.72 12.78 -8.29
CA GLU A 30 -7.34 12.22 -9.49
C GLU A 30 -8.85 12.12 -9.32
N PRO A 31 -9.62 12.10 -10.43
CA PRO A 31 -11.05 11.79 -10.39
C PRO A 31 -11.30 10.49 -9.61
N ALA A 32 -12.39 10.44 -8.85
CA ALA A 32 -12.67 9.29 -7.99
C ALA A 32 -12.64 7.95 -8.75
N GLU A 33 -13.13 7.93 -9.99
CA GLU A 33 -13.10 6.74 -10.86
C GLU A 33 -11.67 6.30 -11.22
N VAL A 34 -10.79 7.26 -11.56
CA VAL A 34 -9.38 7.01 -11.88
C VAL A 34 -8.67 6.48 -10.63
N TYR A 35 -8.93 7.07 -9.47
CA TYR A 35 -8.38 6.60 -8.20
C TYR A 35 -8.82 5.16 -7.89
N THR A 36 -10.12 4.84 -8.02
CA THR A 36 -10.61 3.48 -7.78
C THR A 36 -9.95 2.46 -8.70
N ARG A 37 -9.82 2.77 -10.00
CA ARG A 37 -9.15 1.89 -10.96
C ARG A 37 -7.65 1.76 -10.65
N ARG A 38 -6.97 2.83 -10.25
CA ARG A 38 -5.57 2.77 -9.79
C ARG A 38 -5.41 1.83 -8.59
N VAL A 39 -6.26 1.98 -7.57
CA VAL A 39 -6.24 1.09 -6.39
C VAL A 39 -6.50 -0.37 -6.77
N GLN A 40 -7.39 -0.62 -7.73
CA GLN A 40 -7.61 -1.98 -8.26
C GLN A 40 -6.34 -2.53 -8.96
N ALA A 41 -5.67 -1.72 -9.77
CA ALA A 41 -4.41 -2.11 -10.40
C ALA A 41 -3.30 -2.36 -9.37
N ASP A 42 -3.16 -1.50 -8.36
CA ASP A 42 -2.18 -1.65 -7.28
C ASP A 42 -2.39 -2.97 -6.51
N SER A 43 -3.66 -3.32 -6.25
CA SER A 43 -4.02 -4.60 -5.61
C SER A 43 -3.58 -5.82 -6.44
N LEU A 44 -3.77 -5.75 -7.76
CA LEU A 44 -3.33 -6.80 -8.69
C LEU A 44 -1.79 -6.92 -8.73
N LEU A 45 -1.06 -5.80 -8.63
CA LEU A 45 0.39 -5.84 -8.50
C LEU A 45 0.83 -6.58 -7.24
N ILE A 46 0.24 -6.27 -6.08
CA ILE A 46 0.51 -6.96 -4.82
C ILE A 46 0.21 -8.45 -4.95
N GLN A 47 -0.89 -8.82 -5.59
CA GLN A 47 -1.23 -10.21 -5.85
C GLN A 47 -0.18 -10.92 -6.72
N GLY A 48 0.28 -10.27 -7.80
CA GLY A 48 1.33 -10.80 -8.66
C GLY A 48 2.66 -11.01 -7.92
N TYR A 49 3.04 -10.07 -7.04
CA TYR A 49 4.20 -10.23 -6.17
C TYR A 49 4.05 -11.41 -5.20
N ASN A 50 2.93 -11.52 -4.51
CA ASN A 50 2.66 -12.65 -3.60
C ASN A 50 2.70 -14.00 -4.32
N GLN A 51 2.24 -14.06 -5.58
CA GLN A 51 2.32 -15.26 -6.40
C GLN A 51 3.76 -15.57 -6.84
N THR A 52 4.56 -14.54 -7.14
CA THR A 52 5.98 -14.68 -7.46
C THR A 52 6.76 -15.23 -6.26
N ASP A 53 6.47 -14.76 -5.05
CA ASP A 53 7.12 -15.21 -3.82
C ASP A 53 6.93 -16.72 -3.56
N ILE A 54 5.82 -17.30 -4.04
CA ILE A 54 5.53 -18.74 -3.95
C ILE A 54 5.78 -19.48 -5.27
N LEU A 55 6.59 -18.90 -6.17
CA LEU A 55 7.02 -19.47 -7.46
C LEU A 55 5.88 -19.80 -8.44
N LYS A 56 4.72 -19.15 -8.27
CA LYS A 56 3.56 -19.27 -9.18
C LYS A 56 3.65 -18.21 -10.27
N PHE A 57 4.56 -18.41 -11.23
CA PHE A 57 4.84 -17.43 -12.27
C PHE A 57 3.69 -17.24 -13.27
N ASP A 58 2.98 -18.29 -13.68
CA ASP A 58 1.84 -18.13 -14.61
C ASP A 58 0.68 -17.33 -13.99
N PRO A 59 0.26 -17.61 -12.74
CA PRO A 59 -0.69 -16.75 -12.04
C PRO A 59 -0.18 -15.31 -11.86
N ALA A 60 1.09 -15.13 -11.48
CA ALA A 60 1.69 -13.80 -11.33
C ALA A 60 1.63 -13.01 -12.64
N TRP A 61 1.98 -13.65 -13.75
CA TRP A 61 1.90 -13.06 -15.09
C TRP A 61 0.47 -12.62 -15.44
N ALA A 62 -0.53 -13.43 -15.12
CA ALA A 62 -1.93 -13.06 -15.34
C ALA A 62 -2.33 -11.83 -14.49
N SER A 63 -1.96 -11.79 -13.21
CA SER A 63 -2.23 -10.65 -12.33
C SER A 63 -1.54 -9.37 -12.80
N PHE A 64 -0.29 -9.45 -13.25
CA PHE A 64 0.43 -8.30 -13.81
C PHE A 64 -0.19 -7.79 -15.11
N ASN A 65 -0.61 -8.68 -16.01
CA ASN A 65 -1.31 -8.27 -17.24
C ASN A 65 -2.65 -7.60 -16.96
N GLN A 66 -3.39 -8.07 -15.96
CA GLN A 66 -4.64 -7.41 -15.53
C GLN A 66 -4.35 -6.01 -14.98
N ALA A 67 -3.33 -5.84 -14.15
CA ALA A 67 -2.92 -4.54 -13.64
C ALA A 67 -2.52 -3.58 -14.79
N LEU A 68 -1.72 -4.07 -15.74
CA LEU A 68 -1.28 -3.32 -16.91
C LEU A 68 -2.47 -2.85 -17.75
N ASN A 69 -3.44 -3.73 -18.00
CA ASN A 69 -4.64 -3.38 -18.77
C ASN A 69 -5.45 -2.27 -18.09
N ILE A 70 -5.53 -2.28 -16.75
CA ILE A 70 -6.22 -1.21 -16.02
C ILE A 70 -5.45 0.10 -16.18
N TYR A 71 -4.13 0.12 -15.94
CA TYR A 71 -3.33 1.34 -16.10
C TYR A 71 -3.35 1.88 -17.53
N ALA A 72 -3.37 1.01 -18.54
CA ALA A 72 -3.47 1.41 -19.95
C ALA A 72 -4.84 2.04 -20.30
N SER A 73 -5.84 1.83 -19.45
CA SER A 73 -7.20 2.37 -19.61
C SER A 73 -7.49 3.62 -18.76
N LEU A 74 -6.51 4.07 -17.96
CA LEU A 74 -6.57 5.31 -17.18
C LEU A 74 -6.20 6.52 -18.04
#